data_AF-A0A934KJI5-F1
#
_entry.id   AF-A0A934KJI5-F1
#
_cell.length_a   1.000
_cell.length_b   1.000
_cell.length_c   1.000
_cell.angle_alpha   90.00
_cell.angle_beta   90.00
_cell.angle_gamma   90.00
#
_symmetry.space_group_name_H-M   'P 1'
#
loop_
_entity.id
_entity.type
_entity.pdbx_description
1 polymer ?
#
loop_
_entity_poly.entity_id
_entity_poly.type
_entity_poly.pdbx_seq_one_letter_code
_entity_poly.pdbx_strand_id
1 'polypeptide(L)'
;MSASLEIDDDRDTLRFERTIAHAPERVWKAVTHPAQLAHWFLAAVACEPRVGAAMEFDFGGEQGLDVYPGEVLELDPPRVFAFAWAEDVLRF
;
A
#
# COMPACT_ATOMS: atom_id res chain seq x y z
N MET A 1 19.59 -4.00 -2.69
CA MET A 1 18.37 -3.16 -2.68
C MET A 1 18.55 -2.10 -3.75
N SER A 2 17.62 -1.99 -4.68
CA SER A 2 17.64 -0.97 -5.75
C SER A 2 16.47 0.00 -5.59
N ALA A 3 16.64 1.20 -6.14
CA ALA A 3 15.58 2.15 -6.36
C ALA A 3 15.79 2.79 -7.74
N SER A 4 14.73 2.95 -8.50
CA SER A 4 14.77 3.62 -9.81
C SER A 4 13.60 4.58 -9.93
N LEU A 5 13.87 5.75 -10.50
CA LEU A 5 12.89 6.76 -10.87
C LEU A 5 12.80 6.79 -12.39
N GLU A 6 11.58 6.66 -12.91
CA GLU A 6 11.24 6.87 -14.31
C GLU A 6 10.35 8.11 -14.38
N ILE A 7 10.73 9.06 -15.23
CA ILE A 7 10.00 10.31 -15.46
C ILE A 7 9.44 10.21 -16.87
N ASP A 8 8.14 10.40 -17.00
CA ASP A 8 7.40 10.35 -18.27
C ASP A 8 6.46 11.55 -18.37
N ASP A 9 5.99 11.88 -19.57
CA ASP A 9 5.14 13.05 -19.80
C ASP A 9 3.79 12.95 -19.05
N ASP A 10 3.31 11.73 -18.78
CA ASP A 10 2.03 11.47 -18.11
C ASP A 10 2.16 11.22 -16.60
N ARG A 11 3.19 10.47 -16.16
CA ARG A 11 3.35 10.07 -14.75
C ARG A 11 4.78 9.65 -14.40
N ASP A 12 5.28 10.21 -13.30
CA ASP A 12 6.52 9.76 -12.66
C ASP A 12 6.30 8.46 -11.86
N THR A 13 7.22 7.51 -11.99
CA THR A 13 7.16 6.21 -11.30
C THR A 13 8.41 5.93 -10.47
N LEU A 14 8.23 5.66 -9.18
CA LEU A 14 9.29 5.24 -8.27
C LEU A 14 9.17 3.75 -7.95
N ARG A 15 10.21 2.97 -8.27
CA ARG A 15 10.25 1.52 -8.02
C ARG A 15 11.31 1.18 -6.99
N PHE A 16 10.91 0.45 -5.95
CA PHE A 16 11.81 -0.10 -4.93
C PHE A 16 11.83 -1.62 -4.98
N GLU A 17 13.02 -2.22 -4.98
CA GLU A 17 13.13 -3.69 -4.94
C GLU A 17 13.91 -4.14 -3.70
N ARG A 18 13.32 -5.10 -2.98
CA ARG A 18 13.85 -5.64 -1.73
C ARG A 18 13.76 -7.16 -1.75
N THR A 19 14.88 -7.83 -1.48
CA THR A 19 14.88 -9.27 -1.22
C THR A 19 14.63 -9.48 0.27
N ILE A 20 13.51 -10.12 0.61
CA ILE A 20 13.17 -10.46 1.98
C ILE A 20 13.32 -11.97 2.15
N ALA A 21 14.10 -12.40 3.16
CA ALA A 21 14.40 -13.80 3.44
C ALA A 21 13.24 -14.54 4.16
N HIS A 22 12.03 -14.39 3.63
CA HIS A 22 10.81 -14.98 4.14
C HIS A 22 9.95 -15.53 2.99
N ALA A 23 9.11 -16.51 3.30
CA ALA A 23 8.15 -17.05 2.33
C ALA A 23 7.19 -15.95 1.84
N PRO A 24 6.77 -15.97 0.56
CA PRO A 24 5.86 -14.97 -0.02
C PRO A 24 4.59 -14.74 0.82
N GLU A 25 4.04 -15.78 1.43
CA GLU A 25 2.83 -15.71 2.26
C GLU A 25 3.04 -14.89 3.53
N ARG A 26 4.27 -14.89 4.08
CA ARG A 26 4.61 -14.06 5.25
C ARG A 26 4.76 -12.60 4.85
N VAL A 27 5.39 -12.33 3.70
CA VAL A 27 5.52 -10.97 3.16
C VAL A 27 4.15 -10.43 2.77
N TRP A 28 3.31 -11.25 2.15
CA TRP A 28 1.93 -10.92 1.80
C TRP A 28 1.13 -10.44 3.02
N LYS A 29 1.20 -11.17 4.13
CA LYS A 29 0.56 -10.74 5.38
C LYS A 29 1.09 -9.38 5.86
N ALA A 30 2.40 -9.14 5.71
CA ALA A 30 3.02 -7.89 6.13
C ALA A 30 2.52 -6.67 5.36
N VAL A 31 2.13 -6.84 4.09
CA VAL A 31 1.67 -5.74 3.22
C VAL A 31 0.15 -5.66 3.06
N THR A 32 -0.62 -6.67 3.49
CA THR A 32 -2.09 -6.70 3.32
C THR A 32 -2.90 -6.67 4.60
N HIS A 33 -2.32 -7.04 5.76
CA HIS A 33 -3.07 -7.09 7.01
C HIS A 33 -2.91 -5.77 7.78
N PRO A 34 -4.00 -5.08 8.17
CA PRO A 34 -3.94 -3.83 8.95
C PRO A 34 -3.01 -3.89 10.16
N ALA A 35 -3.11 -4.95 10.96
CA ALA A 35 -2.29 -5.15 12.15
C ALA A 35 -0.79 -5.30 11.82
N GLN A 36 -0.44 -5.75 10.61
CA GLN A 36 0.95 -5.84 10.18
C GLN A 36 1.45 -4.55 9.53
N LEU A 37 0.61 -3.89 8.73
CA LEU A 37 0.89 -2.57 8.16
C LEU A 37 1.20 -1.55 9.25
N ALA A 38 0.48 -1.57 10.38
CA ALA A 38 0.73 -0.68 11.53
C ALA A 38 2.15 -0.75 12.11
N HIS A 39 2.96 -1.75 11.77
CA HIS A 39 4.36 -1.84 12.22
C HIS A 39 5.36 -1.09 11.35
N TRP A 40 5.00 -0.71 10.11
CA TRP A 40 5.96 -0.12 9.17
C TRP A 40 5.35 0.88 8.19
N PHE A 41 4.06 0.76 7.89
CA PHE A 41 3.34 1.73 7.08
C PHE A 41 3.07 2.98 7.91
N LEU A 42 3.20 4.11 7.24
CA LEU A 42 3.13 5.45 7.83
C LEU A 42 1.76 5.84 8.41
N ALA A 43 0.69 5.12 8.06
CA ALA A 43 -0.68 5.35 8.52
C ALA A 43 -1.33 4.06 9.03
N ALA A 44 -2.31 4.19 9.92
CA ALA A 44 -3.23 3.09 10.24
C ALA A 44 -4.18 2.87 9.06
N VAL A 45 -4.28 1.62 8.58
CA VAL A 45 -5.02 1.29 7.35
C VAL A 45 -6.24 0.45 7.68
N ALA A 46 -7.43 0.89 7.26
CA ALA A 46 -8.63 0.07 7.21
C ALA A 46 -8.92 -0.33 5.75
N CYS A 47 -9.28 -1.59 5.52
CA CYS A 47 -9.42 -2.17 4.18
C CYS A 47 -10.24 -3.47 4.21
N GLU A 48 -11.11 -3.67 3.23
CA GLU A 48 -11.69 -4.99 2.92
C GLU A 48 -10.89 -5.67 1.80
N PRO A 49 -10.60 -6.98 1.88
CA PRO A 49 -9.80 -7.70 0.88
C PRO A 49 -10.62 -8.03 -0.37
N ARG A 50 -11.05 -7.00 -1.10
CA ARG A 50 -11.86 -7.12 -2.31
C ARG A 50 -11.55 -5.96 -3.25
N VAL A 51 -11.34 -6.25 -4.53
CA VAL A 51 -11.17 -5.22 -5.57
C VAL A 51 -12.38 -4.28 -5.58
N GLY A 52 -12.14 -2.97 -5.66
CA GLY A 52 -13.13 -1.92 -5.56
C GLY A 52 -13.64 -1.64 -4.13
N ALA A 53 -13.03 -2.23 -3.10
CA ALA A 53 -13.35 -1.87 -1.73
C ALA A 53 -12.66 -0.57 -1.32
N ALA A 54 -13.37 0.24 -0.53
CA ALA A 54 -12.82 1.44 0.07
C ALA A 54 -11.73 1.10 1.08
N MET A 55 -10.75 2.00 1.16
CA MET A 55 -9.69 2.01 2.16
C MET A 55 -9.67 3.35 2.88
N GLU A 56 -9.23 3.34 4.13
CA GLU A 56 -9.00 4.54 4.94
C GLU A 56 -7.57 4.52 5.48
N PHE A 57 -6.88 5.66 5.36
CA PHE A 57 -5.51 5.85 5.84
C PHE A 57 -5.51 6.96 6.90
N ASP A 58 -5.39 6.58 8.16
CA ASP A 58 -5.38 7.49 9.31
C ASP A 58 -3.96 7.77 9.80
N PHE A 59 -3.57 9.04 9.76
CA PHE A 59 -2.26 9.55 10.17
C PHE A 59 -2.19 9.99 11.64
N GLY A 60 -3.31 9.93 12.37
CA GLY A 60 -3.37 10.27 13.79
C GLY A 60 -3.41 11.77 14.09
N GLY A 61 -3.84 12.60 13.12
CA GLY A 61 -4.04 14.05 13.33
C GLY A 61 -5.13 14.37 14.36
N GLU A 62 -5.08 15.58 14.95
CA GLU A 62 -6.10 16.01 15.91
C GLU A 62 -7.50 16.01 15.24
N GLN A 63 -8.48 15.40 15.92
CA GLN A 63 -9.89 15.32 15.50
C GLN A 63 -10.18 14.51 14.22
N GLY A 64 -9.28 13.62 13.77
CA GLY A 64 -9.53 12.76 12.60
C GLY A 64 -9.52 13.51 11.26
N LEU A 65 -8.94 14.71 11.23
CA LEU A 65 -8.81 15.55 10.04
C LEU A 65 -7.69 15.10 9.09
N ASP A 66 -7.00 14.00 9.41
CA ASP A 66 -5.87 13.47 8.64
C ASP A 66 -6.15 12.00 8.22
N VAL A 67 -7.39 11.74 7.82
CA VAL A 67 -7.84 10.46 7.25
C VAL A 67 -8.05 10.64 5.75
N TYR A 68 -7.32 9.87 4.94
CA TYR A 68 -7.40 9.92 3.48
C TYR A 68 -8.13 8.70 2.93
N PRO A 69 -8.99 8.88 1.93
CA PRO A 69 -9.64 7.76 1.27
C PRO A 69 -8.67 7.04 0.31
N GLY A 70 -9.00 5.79 0.03
CA GLY A 70 -8.39 5.03 -1.05
C GLY A 70 -9.28 3.89 -1.51
N GLU A 71 -8.75 3.07 -2.41
CA GLU A 71 -9.48 1.97 -3.03
C GLU A 71 -8.54 0.83 -3.41
N VAL A 72 -8.96 -0.41 -3.19
CA VAL A 72 -8.23 -1.60 -3.67
C VAL A 72 -8.41 -1.72 -5.18
N LEU A 73 -7.31 -1.60 -5.93
CA LEU A 73 -7.31 -1.64 -7.40
C LEU A 73 -7.01 -3.04 -7.95
N GLU A 74 -6.11 -3.79 -7.29
CA GLU A 74 -5.74 -5.15 -7.67
C GLU A 74 -5.44 -5.99 -6.42
N LEU A 75 -5.93 -7.24 -6.44
CA LEU A 75 -5.71 -8.20 -5.36
C LEU A 75 -5.50 -9.60 -5.95
N ASP A 76 -4.24 -10.03 -6.01
CA ASP A 76 -3.83 -11.36 -6.51
C ASP A 76 -2.88 -12.02 -5.49
N PRO A 77 -3.42 -12.65 -4.43
CA PRO A 77 -2.59 -13.21 -3.37
C PRO A 77 -1.73 -14.40 -3.85
N PRO A 78 -0.46 -14.52 -3.43
CA PRO A 78 0.35 -13.60 -2.62
C PRO A 78 1.26 -12.70 -3.48
N ARG A 79 0.89 -12.42 -4.73
CA ARG A 79 1.75 -11.85 -5.78
C ARG A 79 1.59 -10.33 -5.96
N VAL A 80 0.37 -9.81 -5.88
CA VAL A 80 0.11 -8.38 -6.10
C VAL A 80 -0.93 -7.84 -5.14
N PHE A 81 -0.60 -6.73 -4.48
CA PHE A 81 -1.56 -5.86 -3.83
C PHE A 81 -1.36 -4.43 -4.32
N ALA A 82 -2.36 -3.88 -5.01
CA ALA A 82 -2.32 -2.50 -5.50
C ALA A 82 -3.53 -1.70 -5.02
N PHE A 83 -3.30 -0.47 -4.60
CA PHE A 83 -4.34 0.42 -4.10
C PHE A 83 -4.06 1.88 -4.44
N ALA A 84 -5.14 2.63 -4.60
CA ALA A 84 -5.10 4.09 -4.66
C ALA A 84 -4.98 4.65 -3.24
N TRP A 85 -4.15 5.67 -3.07
CA TRP A 85 -4.05 6.45 -1.85
C TRP A 85 -3.85 7.92 -2.24
N ALA A 86 -4.84 8.76 -1.93
CA ALA A 86 -4.92 10.11 -2.46
C ALA A 86 -4.79 10.14 -4.00
N GLU A 87 -3.80 10.85 -4.54
CA GLU A 87 -3.54 10.93 -5.99
C GLU A 87 -2.55 9.86 -6.48
N ASP A 88 -1.96 9.09 -5.57
CA ASP A 88 -0.94 8.09 -5.84
C ASP A 88 -1.52 6.67 -5.97
N VAL A 89 -0.77 5.81 -6.66
CA VAL A 89 -1.01 4.37 -6.71
C VAL A 89 0.19 3.63 -6.16
N LEU A 90 -0.02 2.84 -5.12
CA LEU A 90 0.98 1.94 -4.58
C LEU A 90 0.73 0.53 -5.09
N ARG A 91 1.81 -0.18 -5.45
CA ARG A 91 1.79 -1.57 -5.90
C ARG A 91 2.92 -2.35 -5.23
N PHE A 92 2.55 -3.41 -4.52
CA PHE A 92 3.46 -4.36 -3.89
C PHE A 92 3.41 -5.72 -4.59
#